data_AF-A0A7Y3JPK3-F1
#
_entry.id   AF-A0A7Y3JPK3-F1
#
_cell.length_a   1.000
_cell.length_b   1.000
_cell.length_c   1.000
_cell.angle_alpha   90.00
_cell.angle_beta   90.00
_cell.angle_gamma   90.00
#
_symmetry.space_group_name_H-M   'P 1'
#
loop_
_entity.id
_entity.type
_entity.pdbx_description
1 polymer ?
#
loop_
_entity_poly.entity_id
_entity_poly.type
_entity_poly.pdbx_seq_one_letter_code
_entity_poly.pdbx_strand_id
1 'polypeptide(L)'
;MSFEQALNTTLAAAFGDDQSLVLELRGAFIESAERHCRAMAEAASDDEWRDAALRLKGLAASFGATSLMEQAGRAAASARNSRLLVELQGSVAAVAL
;
A
#
# COMPACT_ATOMS: atom_id res chain seq x y z
N MET A 1 13.57 11.39 2.26
CA MET A 1 13.66 10.05 2.85
C MET A 1 12.83 9.12 1.99
N SER A 2 13.39 7.98 1.56
CA SER A 2 12.68 7.03 0.69
C SER A 2 11.59 6.31 1.49
N PHE A 3 10.44 6.05 0.87
CA PHE A 3 9.32 5.31 1.45
C PHE A 3 9.77 3.99 2.10
N GLU A 4 10.71 3.31 1.44
CA GLU A 4 11.31 2.05 1.87
C GLU A 4 12.03 2.17 3.23
N GLN A 5 12.68 3.31 3.49
CA GLN A 5 13.40 3.56 4.73
C GLN A 5 12.44 3.71 5.92
N ALA A 6 11.27 4.32 5.70
CA ALA A 6 10.28 4.49 6.76
C ALA A 6 9.66 3.14 7.18
N LEU A 7 9.29 2.30 6.20
CA LEU A 7 8.72 0.98 6.45
C LEU A 7 9.70 0.06 7.20
N ASN A 8 10.96 0.00 6.75
CA ASN A 8 12.00 -0.79 7.43
C ASN A 8 12.28 -0.29 8.84
N THR A 9 12.29 1.03 9.06
CA THR A 9 12.57 1.60 10.40
C THR A 9 11.44 1.28 11.37
N THR A 10 10.18 1.37 10.95
CA THR A 10 9.02 1.05 11.80
C THR A 10 8.96 -0.43 12.14
N LEU A 11 9.22 -1.32 11.17
CA LEU A 11 9.24 -2.77 11.42
C LEU A 11 10.42 -3.15 12.33
N ALA A 12 11.64 -2.70 12.03
CA ALA A 12 12.81 -3.00 12.84
C ALA A 12 12.69 -2.48 14.30
N ALA A 13 12.10 -1.30 14.49
CA ALA A 13 11.87 -0.73 15.82
C ALA A 13 10.82 -1.51 16.64
N ALA A 14 9.87 -2.18 16.00
CA ALA A 14 8.82 -2.95 16.67
C ALA A 14 9.23 -4.41 16.96
N PHE A 15 10.12 -4.99 16.15
CA PHE A 15 10.41 -6.43 16.17
C PHE A 15 11.86 -6.80 16.56
N GLY A 16 12.76 -5.84 16.77
CA GLY A 16 14.14 -6.11 17.22
C GLY A 16 15.01 -6.78 16.15
N ASP A 17 15.93 -7.66 16.58
CA ASP A 17 16.99 -8.29 15.74
C ASP A 17 16.49 -9.39 14.78
N ASP A 18 15.19 -9.72 14.79
CA ASP A 18 14.65 -10.77 13.94
C ASP A 18 14.35 -10.26 12.52
N GLN A 19 15.42 -10.09 11.73
CA GLN A 19 15.33 -9.70 10.32
C GLN A 19 14.42 -10.64 9.51
N SER A 20 14.23 -11.90 9.93
CA SER A 20 13.37 -12.85 9.21
C SER A 20 11.88 -12.46 9.32
N LEU A 21 11.43 -12.03 10.51
CA LEU A 21 10.07 -11.57 10.75
C LEU A 21 9.77 -10.25 10.02
N VAL A 22 10.75 -9.34 9.98
CA VAL A 22 10.64 -8.08 9.22
C VAL A 22 10.43 -8.36 7.73
N LEU A 23 11.19 -9.31 7.15
CA LEU A 23 11.05 -9.71 5.75
C LEU A 23 9.73 -10.41 5.46
N GLU A 24 9.26 -11.28 6.35
CA GLU A 24 7.97 -11.95 6.23
C GLU A 24 6.80 -10.95 6.22
N LEU A 25 6.79 -10.02 7.19
CA LEU A 25 5.77 -8.98 7.28
C LEU A 25 5.78 -8.04 6.08
N ARG A 26 6.96 -7.69 5.56
CA ARG A 26 7.10 -6.91 4.33
C ARG A 26 6.51 -7.66 3.13
N GLY A 27 6.80 -8.96 3.01
CA GLY A 27 6.21 -9.80 1.97
C GLY A 27 4.68 -9.84 2.06
N ALA A 28 4.14 -10.08 3.24
CA ALA A 28 2.69 -10.10 3.48
C ALA A 28 2.02 -8.74 3.18
N PHE A 29 2.69 -7.63 3.51
CA PHE A 29 2.23 -6.29 3.17
C PHE A 29 2.15 -6.08 1.66
N ILE A 30 3.21 -6.41 0.92
CA ILE A 30 3.26 -6.22 -0.55
C ILE A 30 2.17 -7.06 -1.21
N GLU A 31 2.07 -8.34 -0.87
CA GLU A 31 1.06 -9.24 -1.43
C GLU A 31 -0.37 -8.69 -1.18
N SER A 32 -0.62 -8.16 0.02
CA SER A 32 -1.92 -7.56 0.34
C SER A 32 -2.18 -6.25 -0.40
N ALA A 33 -1.17 -5.41 -0.58
CA ALA A 33 -1.29 -4.17 -1.32
C ALA A 33 -1.57 -4.43 -2.81
N GLU A 34 -0.93 -5.43 -3.41
CA GLU A 34 -1.17 -5.87 -4.79
C GLU A 34 -2.60 -6.38 -4.98
N ARG A 35 -3.14 -7.15 -4.02
CA ARG A 35 -4.55 -7.60 -4.07
C ARG A 35 -5.52 -6.43 -4.06
N HIS A 36 -5.28 -5.40 -3.26
CA HIS A 36 -6.13 -4.21 -3.26
C HIS A 36 -6.00 -3.39 -4.55
N CYS A 37 -4.79 -3.27 -5.12
CA CYS A 37 -4.61 -2.64 -6.43
C CYS A 37 -5.34 -3.40 -7.54
N ARG A 38 -5.32 -4.75 -7.50
CA ARG A 38 -6.09 -5.58 -8.43
C ARG A 38 -7.60 -5.37 -8.28
N ALA A 39 -8.11 -5.32 -7.04
CA ALA A 39 -9.52 -5.01 -6.79
C ALA A 39 -9.92 -3.62 -7.33
N MET A 40 -9.05 -2.61 -7.23
CA MET A 40 -9.27 -1.30 -7.85
C MET A 40 -9.30 -1.38 -9.39
N ALA A 41 -8.46 -2.22 -9.99
CA ALA A 41 -8.45 -2.44 -11.44
C ALA A 41 -9.73 -3.11 -11.95
N GLU A 42 -10.27 -4.03 -11.16
CA GLU A 42 -11.46 -4.84 -11.47
C GLU A 42 -12.79 -4.16 -11.08
N ALA A 43 -12.74 -3.09 -10.28
CA ALA A 43 -13.92 -2.35 -9.83
C ALA A 43 -14.84 -1.99 -11.01
N ALA A 44 -16.13 -2.28 -10.90
CA ALA A 44 -17.14 -1.97 -11.90
C ALA A 44 -17.78 -0.58 -11.67
N SER A 45 -17.65 -0.03 -10.47
CA SER A 45 -18.25 1.26 -10.08
C SER A 45 -17.27 2.15 -9.30
N ASP A 46 -17.58 3.45 -9.20
CA ASP A 46 -16.81 4.39 -8.38
C ASP A 46 -16.86 4.03 -6.89
N ASP A 47 -17.97 3.44 -6.43
CA ASP A 47 -18.12 2.95 -5.07
C ASP A 47 -17.16 1.78 -4.80
N GLU A 48 -17.15 0.76 -5.67
CA GLU A 48 -16.21 -0.38 -5.55
C GLU A 48 -14.75 0.07 -5.59
N TRP A 49 -14.43 1.04 -6.44
CA TRP A 49 -13.10 1.65 -6.50
C TRP A 49 -12.72 2.33 -5.20
N ARG A 50 -13.62 3.18 -4.68
CA ARG A 50 -13.42 3.90 -3.42
C ARG A 50 -13.21 2.91 -2.27
N ASP A 51 -14.01 1.86 -2.24
CA ASP A 51 -13.96 0.80 -1.24
C ASP A 51 -12.62 0.04 -1.25
N ALA A 52 -12.11 -0.29 -2.43
CA ALA A 52 -10.81 -0.93 -2.57
C ALA A 52 -9.66 0.03 -2.20
N ALA A 53 -9.75 1.30 -2.60
CA ALA A 53 -8.78 2.33 -2.24
C ALA A 53 -8.73 2.61 -0.72
N LEU A 54 -9.87 2.61 -0.04
CA LEU A 54 -9.94 2.75 1.43
C LEU A 54 -9.31 1.56 2.15
N ARG A 55 -9.49 0.34 1.64
CA ARG A 55 -8.82 -0.86 2.17
C ARG A 55 -7.30 -0.77 2.02
N LEU A 56 -6.82 -0.33 0.85
CA LEU A 56 -5.39 -0.07 0.62
C LEU A 56 -4.86 1.02 1.58
N LYS A 57 -5.62 2.10 1.79
CA LYS A 57 -5.27 3.16 2.74
C LYS A 57 -5.12 2.64 4.16
N GLY A 58 -6.07 1.81 4.62
CA GLY A 58 -6.02 1.19 5.95
C GLY A 58 -4.80 0.29 6.13
N LEU A 59 -4.52 -0.56 5.13
CA LEU A 59 -3.32 -1.41 5.12
C LEU A 59 -2.04 -0.56 5.22
N ALA A 60 -1.92 0.49 4.40
CA ALA A 60 -0.76 1.38 4.43
C ALA A 60 -0.61 2.07 5.80
N ALA A 61 -1.71 2.47 6.44
CA ALA A 61 -1.68 3.07 7.77
C ALA A 61 -1.14 2.10 8.83
N SER A 62 -1.54 0.82 8.80
CA SER A 62 -1.08 -0.20 9.75
C SER A 62 0.43 -0.43 9.73
N PHE A 63 1.08 -0.18 8.59
CA PHE A 63 2.51 -0.36 8.39
C PHE A 63 3.32 0.95 8.44
N GLY A 64 2.67 2.10 8.72
CA GLY A 64 3.35 3.40 8.68
C GLY A 64 3.77 3.85 7.28
N ALA A 65 3.18 3.27 6.22
CA ALA A 65 3.45 3.55 4.82
C ALA A 65 2.75 4.86 4.38
N THR A 66 3.12 5.99 4.98
CA THR A 66 2.40 7.27 4.86
C THR A 66 2.19 7.75 3.43
N SER A 67 3.20 7.64 2.55
CA SER A 67 3.05 8.08 1.16
C SER A 67 2.01 7.27 0.39
N LEU A 68 2.03 5.93 0.54
CA LEU A 68 1.03 5.05 -0.05
C LEU A 68 -0.36 5.31 0.55
N MET A 69 -0.44 5.56 1.86
CA MET A 69 -1.67 5.92 2.55
C MET A 69 -2.31 7.20 1.97
N GLU A 70 -1.50 8.23 1.70
CA GLU A 70 -1.96 9.48 1.09
C GLU A 70 -2.42 9.29 -0.36
N GLN A 71 -1.66 8.55 -1.17
CA GLN A 71 -2.03 8.24 -2.55
C GLN A 71 -3.35 7.44 -2.60
N ALA A 72 -3.50 6.42 -1.75
CA ALA A 72 -4.73 5.64 -1.65
C ALA A 72 -5.91 6.51 -1.17
N GLY A 73 -5.66 7.45 -0.26
CA GLY A 73 -6.64 8.45 0.16
C GLY A 73 -7.10 9.37 -0.98
N ARG A 74 -6.17 9.82 -1.83
CA ARG A 74 -6.50 10.60 -3.04
C ARG A 74 -7.35 9.78 -4.01
N ALA A 75 -6.98 8.51 -4.24
CA ALA A 75 -7.75 7.62 -5.10
C ALA A 75 -9.16 7.36 -4.56
N ALA A 76 -9.33 7.19 -3.24
CA ALA A 76 -10.65 7.03 -2.62
C ALA A 76 -11.52 8.30 -2.71
N ALA A 77 -10.91 9.47 -2.81
CA ALA A 77 -11.60 10.76 -2.94
C ALA A 77 -11.92 11.16 -4.39
N SER A 78 -11.47 10.37 -5.38
CA SER A 78 -11.71 10.62 -6.81
C SER A 78 -12.61 9.56 -7.42
N ALA A 79 -13.24 9.89 -8.55
CA ALA A 79 -13.79 8.88 -9.45
C ALA A 79 -12.69 7.94 -9.95
N ARG A 80 -13.08 6.78 -10.51
CA ARG A 80 -12.16 5.79 -11.09
C ARG A 80 -11.16 6.44 -12.05
N ASN A 81 -9.88 6.21 -11.80
CA ASN A 81 -8.81 6.82 -12.58
C ASN A 81 -7.62 5.86 -12.75
N SER A 82 -7.40 5.40 -13.98
CA SER A 82 -6.33 4.46 -14.31
C SER A 82 -4.94 5.03 -14.06
N ARG A 83 -4.73 6.35 -14.14
CA ARG A 83 -3.44 6.96 -13.80
C ARG A 83 -3.13 6.81 -12.32
N LEU A 84 -4.11 7.07 -11.45
CA LEU A 84 -3.91 6.89 -10.01
C LEU A 84 -3.64 5.43 -9.65
N LEU A 85 -4.24 4.48 -10.37
CA LEU A 85 -3.94 3.07 -10.21
C LEU A 85 -2.48 2.74 -10.57
N VAL A 86 -1.99 3.23 -11.70
CA VAL A 86 -0.60 3.01 -12.13
C VAL A 86 0.39 3.63 -11.15
N GLU A 87 0.09 4.84 -10.62
CA GLU A 87 0.90 5.48 -9.58
C GLU A 87 0.97 4.61 -8.32
N LEU A 88 -0.18 4.08 -7.85
CA LEU A 88 -0.24 3.20 -6.68
C LEU A 88 0.54 1.89 -6.90
N GLN A 89 0.37 1.26 -8.06
CA GLN A 89 1.10 0.03 -8.41
C GLN A 89 2.61 0.26 -8.47
N GLY A 90 3.04 1.39 -9.03
CA GLY A 90 4.46 1.78 -9.05
C GLY A 90 5.01 1.99 -7.64
N SER A 91 4.25 2.63 -6.76
CA SER A 91 4.62 2.81 -5.36
C SER A 91 4.70 1.48 -4.61
N VAL A 92 3.79 0.53 -4.83
CA VAL A 92 3.84 -0.83 -4.25
C VAL A 92 5.06 -1.61 -4.76
N ALA A 93 5.35 -1.55 -6.06
CA ALA A 93 6.51 -2.22 -6.65
C ALA A 93 7.85 -1.65 -6.14
N ALA A 94 7.92 -0.34 -5.87
CA ALA A 94 9.09 0.27 -5.26
C ALA A 94 9.35 -0.19 -3.82
N VAL A 95 8.35 -0.76 -3.15
CA VAL A 95 8.50 -1.43 -1.84
C VAL A 95 8.98 -2.86 -1.99
N ALA A 96 8.95 -3.45 -3.18
CA ALA A 96 9.40 -4.84 -3.36
C ALA A 96 10.91 -4.93 -3.59
N LEU A 97 11.47 -3.95 -4.31
CA LEU A 97 12.90 -3.76 -4.57
C LEU A 97 13.68 -3.39 -3.31
#